data_AF-A0AAE5QFF9-F1
#
_entry.id   AF-A0AAE5QFF9-F1
#
_cell.length_a   1.000
_cell.length_b   1.000
_cell.length_c   1.000
_cell.angle_alpha   90.00
_cell.angle_beta   90.00
_cell.angle_gamma   90.00
#
_symmetry.space_group_name_H-M   'P 1'
#
loop_
_entity.id
_entity.type
_entity.pdbx_description
1 polymer ?
#
loop_
_entity_poly.entity_id
_entity_poly.type
_entity_poly.pdbx_seq_one_letter_code
_entity_poly.pdbx_strand_id
1 'polypeptide(L)'
;MKGETLFDSFRDISEKEWKQKIQYNLKGKDYNEEVVWNSPEGIKVKPFYHAEDLEHITIQQSQNSTWKIGQNIYAGNAIMANEKALRYLEKGAEALQFIVPSENVDAVIILNNIDLSRVKVCFELQFLSKTYIKQILDRVPNADKIHWQIDPIGHLARSGNWYANMSSDMSLIGELFTLDTETILSVDVSLYENAGADIVQQLAYAMSHANEYLNVLQQGENLEQLKSIDFKVSVAGNYFFEIAKLKALRNLWNVLSKAYGITISCSIVSQPSKRNKTIYDFNVNMLRTTTECMSAVLGGSDVVFNLNYNAVYKKDNDFANRIALNQLILLKEESYFDKVENATEGSYYIETITHQLAEKALLLFKAIEKDGGFLKQLKNHTIQNKIADSARKQQEKFDAKKVVLVGSNVFQNEADKMGEALELYPFVKKNPRKTLITPIIEKRLAEELEQNRLSHE
;
A
#
# COMPACT_ATOMS: atom_id res chain seq x y z
N MET A 1 -7.15 -41.38 0.88
CA MET A 1 -5.79 -41.73 1.32
C MET A 1 -5.53 -41.03 2.65
N LYS A 2 -5.83 -41.70 3.76
CA LYS A 2 -5.37 -41.28 5.10
C LYS A 2 -4.34 -42.33 5.53
N GLY A 3 -3.10 -41.92 5.74
CA GLY A 3 -2.10 -42.74 6.44
C GLY A 3 -0.92 -43.30 5.64
N GLU A 4 -0.72 -42.93 4.37
CA GLU A 4 0.56 -43.20 3.69
C GLU A 4 1.42 -41.95 3.72
N THR A 5 2.41 -41.97 4.61
CA THR A 5 3.51 -41.01 4.71
C THR A 5 4.50 -41.29 3.58
N LEU A 6 4.54 -40.40 2.58
CA LEU A 6 5.29 -40.57 1.33
C LEU A 6 6.80 -40.79 1.50
N PHE A 7 7.36 -40.43 2.67
CA PHE A 7 8.80 -40.34 2.89
C PHE A 7 9.34 -41.21 4.04
N ASP A 8 8.54 -42.07 4.66
CA ASP A 8 8.98 -42.91 5.80
C ASP A 8 10.14 -43.87 5.49
N SER A 9 10.32 -44.17 4.20
CA SER A 9 11.45 -44.98 3.73
C SER A 9 12.76 -44.20 3.64
N PHE A 10 12.74 -42.89 3.88
CA PHE A 10 13.89 -42.01 3.82
C PHE A 10 14.12 -41.36 5.18
N ARG A 11 15.38 -41.12 5.50
CA ARG A 11 15.73 -40.31 6.68
C ARG A 11 15.39 -38.84 6.41
N ASP A 12 14.96 -38.14 7.45
CA ASP A 12 14.85 -36.68 7.40
C ASP A 12 16.23 -36.05 7.12
N ILE A 13 16.22 -34.96 6.36
CA ILE A 13 17.41 -34.21 5.98
C ILE A 13 17.35 -32.87 6.68
N SER A 14 18.34 -32.61 7.54
CA SER A 14 18.39 -31.34 8.28
C SER A 14 18.83 -30.15 7.42
N GLU A 15 18.56 -28.91 7.88
CA GLU A 15 19.05 -27.69 7.21
C GLU A 15 20.57 -27.74 6.98
N LYS A 16 21.31 -28.26 7.97
CA LYS A 16 22.77 -28.39 7.91
C LYS A 16 23.22 -29.27 6.75
N GLU A 17 22.56 -30.40 6.51
CA GLU A 17 22.91 -31.33 5.44
C GLU A 17 22.60 -30.75 4.07
N TRP A 18 21.47 -30.06 3.93
CA TRP A 18 21.15 -29.30 2.72
C TRP A 18 22.21 -28.23 2.42
N LYS A 19 22.61 -27.47 3.44
CA LYS A 19 23.65 -26.44 3.32
C LYS A 19 24.99 -27.03 2.90
N GLN A 20 25.39 -28.16 3.48
CA GLN A 20 26.62 -28.88 3.10
C GLN A 20 26.58 -29.33 1.64
N LYS A 21 25.42 -29.82 1.16
CA LYS A 21 25.28 -30.21 -0.25
C LYS A 21 25.40 -29.02 -1.20
N ILE A 22 24.80 -27.87 -0.86
CA ILE A 22 24.95 -26.64 -1.65
C ILE A 22 26.42 -26.20 -1.68
N GLN A 23 27.08 -26.17 -0.52
CA GLN A 23 28.51 -25.81 -0.43
C GLN A 23 29.40 -26.73 -1.28
N TYR A 24 29.15 -28.04 -1.28
CA TYR A 24 29.84 -28.98 -2.16
C TYR A 24 29.62 -28.63 -3.64
N ASN A 25 28.38 -28.32 -4.03
CA ASN A 25 28.03 -27.96 -5.41
C ASN A 25 28.60 -26.59 -5.85
N LEU A 26 28.89 -25.69 -4.92
CA LEU A 26 29.53 -24.40 -5.18
C LEU A 26 31.02 -24.53 -5.55
N LYS A 27 31.63 -25.73 -5.44
CA LYS A 27 33.01 -26.02 -5.88
C LYS A 27 34.04 -25.03 -5.34
N GLY A 28 33.89 -24.65 -4.06
CA GLY A 28 34.82 -23.75 -3.37
C GLY A 28 34.46 -22.25 -3.45
N LYS A 29 33.40 -21.87 -4.17
CA LYS A 29 32.87 -20.50 -4.12
C LYS A 29 32.15 -20.23 -2.79
N ASP A 30 32.14 -18.98 -2.34
CA ASP A 30 31.50 -18.60 -1.08
C ASP A 30 29.97 -18.66 -1.17
N TYR A 31 29.35 -19.28 -0.15
CA TYR A 31 27.91 -19.45 -0.09
C TYR A 31 27.15 -18.11 0.06
N ASN A 32 27.67 -17.21 0.88
CA ASN A 32 27.00 -15.93 1.14
C ASN A 32 27.13 -14.96 -0.03
N GLU A 33 28.20 -15.05 -0.80
CA GLU A 33 28.41 -14.23 -1.99
C GLU A 33 27.62 -14.72 -3.21
N GLU A 34 27.50 -16.04 -3.38
CA GLU A 34 26.93 -16.61 -4.62
C GLU A 34 25.41 -16.83 -4.56
N VAL A 35 24.87 -17.26 -3.43
CA VAL A 35 23.47 -17.75 -3.35
C VAL A 35 22.61 -17.04 -2.33
N VAL A 36 23.18 -16.17 -1.50
CA VAL A 36 22.41 -15.34 -0.57
C VAL A 36 22.16 -13.98 -1.21
N TRP A 37 20.88 -13.64 -1.39
CA TRP A 37 20.51 -12.33 -1.89
C TRP A 37 20.37 -11.34 -0.73
N ASN A 38 21.05 -10.19 -0.84
CA ASN A 38 20.93 -9.10 0.13
C ASN A 38 19.86 -8.11 -0.36
N SER A 39 18.72 -8.09 0.33
CA SER A 39 17.62 -7.18 -0.01
C SER A 39 17.97 -5.73 0.34
N PRO A 40 17.32 -4.73 -0.29
CA PRO A 40 17.44 -3.32 0.08
C PRO A 40 17.17 -3.03 1.57
N GLU A 41 16.28 -3.81 2.19
CA GLU A 41 15.88 -3.74 3.60
C GLU A 41 16.95 -4.32 4.57
N GLY A 42 18.08 -4.79 4.03
CA GLY A 42 19.14 -5.43 4.80
C GLY A 42 18.71 -6.80 5.34
N ILE A 43 17.87 -7.51 4.59
CA ILE A 43 17.50 -8.91 4.86
C ILE A 43 18.37 -9.81 3.98
N LYS A 44 18.93 -10.86 4.58
CA LYS A 44 19.66 -11.92 3.87
C LYS A 44 18.67 -13.02 3.49
N VAL A 45 18.31 -13.06 2.21
CA VAL A 45 17.40 -14.07 1.68
C VAL A 45 18.19 -15.32 1.34
N LYS A 46 17.88 -16.42 2.03
CA LYS A 46 18.51 -17.72 1.82
C LYS A 46 17.97 -18.38 0.54
N PRO A 47 18.77 -19.22 -0.15
CA PRO A 47 18.30 -19.96 -1.31
C PRO A 47 17.27 -21.05 -0.97
N PHE A 48 17.14 -21.41 0.32
CA PHE A 48 16.10 -22.30 0.83
C PHE A 48 15.77 -21.94 2.28
N TYR A 49 14.58 -22.34 2.74
CA TYR A 49 14.09 -22.18 4.10
C TYR A 49 13.61 -23.54 4.62
N HIS A 50 13.68 -23.74 5.94
CA HIS A 50 13.38 -25.00 6.62
C HIS A 50 12.44 -24.77 7.81
N ALA A 51 11.84 -25.82 8.37
CA ALA A 51 10.97 -25.71 9.54
C ALA A 51 11.69 -25.08 10.75
N GLU A 52 12.99 -25.31 10.88
CA GLU A 52 13.87 -24.71 11.89
C GLU A 52 13.85 -23.17 11.85
N ASP A 53 13.58 -22.55 10.70
CA ASP A 53 13.47 -21.09 10.57
C ASP A 53 12.26 -20.50 11.31
N LEU A 54 11.27 -21.34 11.65
CA LEU A 54 10.04 -20.93 12.32
C LEU A 54 10.05 -21.14 13.84
N GLU A 55 11.09 -21.77 14.41
CA GLU A 55 11.11 -22.16 15.84
C GLU A 55 10.89 -21.01 16.83
N HIS A 56 11.18 -19.77 16.42
CA HIS A 56 11.03 -18.57 17.24
C HIS A 56 9.99 -17.57 16.71
N ILE A 57 9.22 -17.97 15.69
CA ILE A 57 8.25 -17.10 15.03
C ILE A 57 6.85 -17.51 15.43
N THR A 58 6.17 -16.65 16.19
CA THR A 58 4.73 -16.81 16.44
C THR A 58 3.95 -16.35 15.22
N ILE A 59 3.36 -17.30 14.50
CA ILE A 59 2.47 -17.03 13.38
C ILE A 59 1.15 -16.48 13.94
N GLN A 60 0.82 -15.23 13.61
CA GLN A 60 -0.50 -14.68 13.89
C GLN A 60 -1.47 -15.14 12.80
N GLN A 61 -2.55 -15.80 13.20
CA GLN A 61 -3.62 -16.14 12.26
C GLN A 61 -4.28 -14.86 11.75
N SER A 62 -4.48 -14.76 10.44
CA SER A 62 -5.28 -13.68 9.87
C SER A 62 -6.71 -13.75 10.36
N GLN A 63 -7.33 -12.60 10.62
CA GLN A 63 -8.77 -12.53 10.85
C GLN A 63 -9.52 -12.77 9.54
N ASN A 64 -10.62 -13.53 9.62
CA ASN A 64 -11.47 -13.89 8.49
C ASN A 64 -11.95 -12.63 7.74
N SER A 65 -11.45 -12.42 6.53
CA SER A 65 -12.17 -11.65 5.52
C SER A 65 -11.80 -12.14 4.12
N THR A 66 -12.81 -12.48 3.33
CA THR A 66 -12.65 -12.51 1.88
C THR A 66 -12.41 -11.08 1.41
N TRP A 67 -11.37 -10.87 0.60
CA TRP A 67 -11.02 -9.55 0.08
C TRP A 67 -12.10 -9.02 -0.87
N LYS A 68 -12.24 -7.70 -0.96
CA LYS A 68 -13.19 -7.03 -1.86
C LYS A 68 -12.51 -6.43 -3.09
N ILE A 69 -13.15 -6.55 -4.25
CA ILE A 69 -12.75 -5.92 -5.51
C ILE A 69 -13.10 -4.43 -5.45
N GLY A 70 -12.09 -3.56 -5.45
CA GLY A 70 -12.25 -2.12 -5.35
C GLY A 70 -12.22 -1.37 -6.68
N GLN A 71 -12.97 -0.26 -6.78
CA GLN A 71 -12.87 0.73 -7.85
C GLN A 71 -12.76 2.17 -7.33
N ASN A 72 -11.83 2.94 -7.90
CA ASN A 72 -11.58 4.34 -7.56
C ASN A 72 -12.39 5.28 -8.48
N ILE A 73 -13.01 6.29 -7.89
CA ILE A 73 -13.84 7.27 -8.61
C ILE A 73 -13.45 8.67 -8.14
N TYR A 74 -12.93 9.49 -9.05
CA TYR A 74 -12.78 10.93 -8.79
C TYR A 74 -14.15 11.60 -8.87
N ALA A 75 -14.62 12.14 -7.76
CA ALA A 75 -15.97 12.66 -7.59
C ALA A 75 -16.01 14.19 -7.70
N GLY A 76 -15.52 14.74 -8.81
CA GLY A 76 -15.65 16.18 -9.10
C GLY A 76 -17.07 16.61 -9.48
N ASN A 77 -17.89 15.67 -9.96
CA ASN A 77 -19.31 15.86 -10.25
C ASN A 77 -20.09 14.69 -9.63
N ALA A 78 -21.01 14.98 -8.71
CA ALA A 78 -21.69 13.95 -7.92
C ALA A 78 -22.55 13.01 -8.77
N ILE A 79 -23.23 13.53 -9.80
CA ILE A 79 -24.09 12.73 -10.69
C ILE A 79 -23.24 11.76 -11.52
N MET A 80 -22.19 12.26 -12.18
CA MET A 80 -21.30 11.42 -12.98
C MET A 80 -20.57 10.38 -12.11
N ALA A 81 -20.21 10.74 -10.87
CA ALA A 81 -19.60 9.81 -9.93
C ALA A 81 -20.56 8.68 -9.55
N ASN A 82 -21.84 9.00 -9.28
CA ASN A 82 -22.87 8.01 -9.00
C ASN A 82 -23.12 7.08 -10.19
N GLU A 83 -23.30 7.63 -11.40
CA GLU A 83 -23.50 6.82 -12.62
C GLU A 83 -22.31 5.88 -12.87
N LYS A 84 -21.09 6.35 -12.59
CA LYS A 84 -19.89 5.53 -12.71
C LYS A 84 -19.84 4.44 -11.64
N ALA A 85 -20.20 4.78 -10.39
CA ALA A 85 -20.28 3.83 -9.29
C ALA A 85 -21.25 2.68 -9.59
N LEU A 86 -22.49 2.99 -9.98
CA LEU A 86 -23.49 1.97 -10.30
C LEU A 86 -23.02 1.04 -11.43
N ARG A 87 -22.42 1.60 -12.49
CA ARG A 87 -21.83 0.80 -13.58
C ARG A 87 -20.69 -0.12 -13.12
N TYR A 88 -19.91 0.27 -12.12
CA TYR A 88 -18.86 -0.59 -11.57
C TYR A 88 -19.42 -1.71 -10.70
N LEU A 89 -20.44 -1.42 -9.89
CA LEU A 89 -21.13 -2.42 -9.08
C LEU A 89 -21.79 -3.49 -9.98
N GLU A 90 -22.46 -3.07 -11.05
CA GLU A 90 -23.02 -3.98 -12.07
C GLU A 90 -21.96 -4.88 -12.73
N LYS A 91 -20.70 -4.43 -12.76
CA LYS A 91 -19.57 -5.15 -13.37
C LYS A 91 -18.74 -5.96 -12.36
N GLY A 92 -19.19 -6.08 -11.11
CA GLY A 92 -18.53 -6.92 -10.10
C GLY A 92 -17.59 -6.19 -9.15
N ALA A 93 -17.63 -4.85 -9.08
CA ALA A 93 -17.00 -4.15 -7.96
C ALA A 93 -17.78 -4.38 -6.66
N GLU A 94 -17.07 -4.61 -5.57
CA GLU A 94 -17.62 -4.88 -4.23
C GLU A 94 -17.29 -3.75 -3.24
N ALA A 95 -16.33 -2.90 -3.61
CA ALA A 95 -15.94 -1.72 -2.85
C ALA A 95 -15.71 -0.52 -3.78
N LEU A 96 -16.05 0.67 -3.29
CA LEU A 96 -15.91 1.93 -4.00
C LEU A 96 -15.13 2.93 -3.15
N GLN A 97 -14.14 3.59 -3.75
CA GLN A 97 -13.46 4.73 -3.15
C GLN A 97 -13.79 5.99 -3.94
N PHE A 98 -14.39 6.97 -3.27
CA PHE A 98 -14.68 8.29 -3.85
C PHE A 98 -13.62 9.30 -3.40
N ILE A 99 -12.89 9.87 -4.34
CA ILE A 99 -11.97 10.99 -4.09
C ILE A 99 -12.78 12.27 -4.27
N VAL A 100 -13.12 12.94 -3.18
CA VAL A 100 -13.99 14.13 -3.19
C VAL A 100 -13.13 15.39 -3.06
N PRO A 101 -13.08 16.24 -4.10
CA PRO A 101 -12.15 17.36 -4.15
C PRO A 101 -12.59 18.58 -3.33
N SER A 102 -13.87 18.71 -2.96
CA SER A 102 -14.38 19.88 -2.22
C SER A 102 -15.72 19.61 -1.53
N GLU A 103 -16.04 20.40 -0.50
CA GLU A 103 -17.32 20.35 0.23
C GLU A 103 -18.55 20.66 -0.65
N ASN A 104 -18.36 21.28 -1.82
CA ASN A 104 -19.45 21.60 -2.73
C ASN A 104 -20.04 20.38 -3.45
N VAL A 105 -19.37 19.22 -3.37
CA VAL A 105 -19.84 17.99 -3.99
C VAL A 105 -20.81 17.29 -3.04
N ASP A 106 -22.06 17.14 -3.45
CA ASP A 106 -23.09 16.49 -2.64
C ASP A 106 -22.90 14.97 -2.61
N ALA A 107 -22.36 14.44 -1.51
CA ALA A 107 -22.20 13.00 -1.31
C ALA A 107 -23.51 12.23 -1.19
N VAL A 108 -24.63 12.88 -0.84
CA VAL A 108 -25.95 12.21 -0.82
C VAL A 108 -26.34 11.83 -2.25
N ILE A 109 -26.00 12.66 -3.24
CA ILE A 109 -26.19 12.33 -4.66
C ILE A 109 -25.24 11.19 -5.08
N ILE A 110 -23.98 11.23 -4.64
CA ILE A 110 -22.99 10.16 -4.94
C ILE A 110 -23.50 8.80 -4.45
N LEU A 111 -24.12 8.75 -3.27
CA LEU A 111 -24.55 7.53 -2.59
C LEU A 111 -25.96 7.05 -3.00
N ASN A 112 -26.65 7.79 -3.87
CA ASN A 112 -28.00 7.42 -4.28
C ASN A 112 -28.02 6.02 -4.93
N ASN A 113 -28.95 5.17 -4.51
CA ASN A 113 -29.06 3.77 -4.95
C ASN A 113 -27.83 2.88 -4.67
N ILE A 114 -26.93 3.27 -3.76
CA ILE A 114 -25.83 2.42 -3.30
C ILE A 114 -26.22 1.81 -1.94
N ASP A 115 -26.31 0.48 -1.89
CA ASP A 115 -26.62 -0.25 -0.65
C ASP A 115 -25.37 -0.39 0.23
N LEU A 116 -25.21 0.53 1.19
CA LEU A 116 -24.12 0.57 2.17
C LEU A 116 -24.09 -0.64 3.12
N SER A 117 -25.12 -1.50 3.13
CA SER A 117 -25.07 -2.76 3.88
C SER A 117 -24.31 -3.86 3.15
N ARG A 118 -24.12 -3.73 1.83
CA ARG A 118 -23.47 -4.73 0.96
C ARG A 118 -22.15 -4.25 0.40
N VAL A 119 -22.10 -2.98 -0.01
CA VAL A 119 -20.93 -2.37 -0.66
C VAL A 119 -20.08 -1.67 0.38
N LYS A 120 -18.77 -1.97 0.39
CA LYS A 120 -17.83 -1.19 1.21
C LYS A 120 -17.55 0.15 0.51
N VAL A 121 -17.89 1.27 1.17
CA VAL A 121 -17.67 2.61 0.62
C VAL A 121 -16.63 3.36 1.43
N CYS A 122 -15.64 3.90 0.73
CA CYS A 122 -14.59 4.75 1.28
C CYS A 122 -14.68 6.15 0.66
N PHE A 123 -14.52 7.19 1.47
CA PHE A 123 -14.37 8.56 1.02
C PHE A 123 -12.95 9.04 1.31
N GLU A 124 -12.23 9.47 0.29
CA GLU A 124 -10.99 10.22 0.43
C GLU A 124 -11.32 11.70 0.23
N LEU A 125 -11.48 12.44 1.33
CA LEU A 125 -11.80 13.87 1.30
C LEU A 125 -10.51 14.69 1.12
N GLN A 126 -10.47 15.57 0.13
CA GLN A 126 -9.36 16.51 -0.08
C GLN A 126 -9.49 17.80 0.75
N PHE A 127 -10.28 17.73 1.81
CA PHE A 127 -10.59 18.79 2.78
C PHE A 127 -10.91 18.13 4.12
N LEU A 128 -10.96 18.93 5.19
CA LEU A 128 -11.26 18.46 6.54
C LEU A 128 -12.51 19.16 7.07
N SER A 129 -13.64 18.46 7.16
CA SER A 129 -14.93 19.05 7.56
C SER A 129 -15.81 18.05 8.32
N LYS A 130 -15.98 18.30 9.63
CA LYS A 130 -16.92 17.55 10.48
C LYS A 130 -18.37 17.74 10.04
N THR A 131 -18.73 18.95 9.62
CA THR A 131 -20.08 19.29 9.16
C THR A 131 -20.46 18.48 7.94
N TYR A 132 -19.55 18.33 6.97
CA TYR A 132 -19.78 17.53 5.77
C TYR A 132 -20.11 16.06 6.11
N ILE A 133 -19.29 15.44 6.97
CA ILE A 133 -19.50 14.05 7.41
C ILE A 133 -20.84 13.92 8.15
N LYS A 134 -21.12 14.82 9.10
CA LYS A 134 -22.36 14.80 9.87
C LYS A 134 -23.60 14.90 8.98
N GLN A 135 -23.59 15.80 7.99
CA GLN A 135 -24.72 15.94 7.07
C GLN A 135 -25.04 14.65 6.30
N ILE A 136 -24.03 13.84 6.01
CA ILE A 136 -24.19 12.55 5.32
C ILE A 136 -24.73 11.50 6.29
N LEU A 137 -24.16 11.42 7.50
CA LEU A 137 -24.64 10.52 8.57
C LEU A 137 -26.12 10.78 8.90
N ASP A 138 -26.55 12.03 8.94
CA ASP A 138 -27.93 12.40 9.26
C ASP A 138 -28.94 12.09 8.13
N ARG A 139 -28.48 11.97 6.86
CA ARG A 139 -29.34 11.88 5.67
C ARG A 139 -29.31 10.54 4.95
N VAL A 140 -28.24 9.77 5.11
CA VAL A 140 -28.01 8.52 4.35
C VAL A 140 -28.09 7.32 5.29
N PRO A 141 -29.02 6.37 5.04
CA PRO A 141 -29.13 5.15 5.86
C PRO A 141 -27.84 4.31 5.82
N ASN A 142 -27.45 3.75 6.97
CA ASN A 142 -26.21 2.97 7.14
C ASN A 142 -24.90 3.73 6.82
N ALA A 143 -24.93 5.06 6.84
CA ALA A 143 -23.74 5.89 6.60
C ALA A 143 -22.68 5.75 7.71
N ASP A 144 -23.03 5.19 8.87
CA ASP A 144 -22.10 4.80 9.91
C ASP A 144 -21.01 3.82 9.40
N LYS A 145 -21.34 2.98 8.40
CA LYS A 145 -20.42 2.01 7.77
C LYS A 145 -19.43 2.60 6.76
N ILE A 146 -19.52 3.91 6.49
CA ILE A 146 -18.61 4.58 5.56
C ILE A 146 -17.22 4.69 6.21
N HIS A 147 -16.19 4.41 5.42
CA HIS A 147 -14.80 4.67 5.79
C HIS A 147 -14.39 6.08 5.31
N TRP A 148 -14.16 7.04 6.21
CA TRP A 148 -13.93 8.45 5.85
C TRP A 148 -12.49 8.82 5.50
N GLN A 149 -11.56 7.89 5.68
CA GLN A 149 -10.14 7.97 5.32
C GLN A 149 -9.47 9.33 5.56
N ILE A 150 -9.73 9.92 6.72
CA ILE A 150 -9.23 11.22 7.11
C ILE A 150 -7.75 11.09 7.53
N ASP A 151 -6.87 11.82 6.84
CA ASP A 151 -5.42 11.79 7.05
C ASP A 151 -4.75 13.20 6.94
N PRO A 152 -4.89 14.09 7.94
CA PRO A 152 -4.27 15.41 7.91
C PRO A 152 -2.73 15.40 7.95
N ILE A 153 -2.12 14.41 8.61
CA ILE A 153 -0.66 14.27 8.64
C ILE A 153 -0.14 13.78 7.29
N GLY A 154 -0.84 12.86 6.62
CA GLY A 154 -0.58 12.48 5.24
C GLY A 154 -0.72 13.65 4.28
N HIS A 155 -1.74 14.50 4.48
CA HIS A 155 -1.86 15.77 3.74
C HIS A 155 -0.65 16.68 3.98
N LEU A 156 -0.22 16.88 5.23
CA LEU A 156 1.00 17.63 5.55
C LEU A 156 2.23 17.05 4.86
N ALA A 157 2.42 15.74 4.94
CA ALA A 157 3.55 15.04 4.35
C ALA A 157 3.57 15.21 2.82
N ARG A 158 2.42 15.12 2.16
CA ARG A 158 2.25 15.24 0.71
C ARG A 158 2.35 16.68 0.19
N SER A 159 1.77 17.63 0.92
CA SER A 159 1.60 19.01 0.46
C SER A 159 2.69 19.94 1.00
N GLY A 160 3.28 19.59 2.14
CA GLY A 160 4.17 20.43 2.94
C GLY A 160 3.45 21.39 3.88
N ASN A 161 2.11 21.40 3.90
CA ASN A 161 1.28 22.30 4.71
C ASN A 161 0.08 21.56 5.34
N TRP A 162 -0.43 22.07 6.44
CA TRP A 162 -1.72 21.68 7.01
C TRP A 162 -2.88 22.22 6.16
N TYR A 163 -4.11 21.70 6.36
CA TYR A 163 -5.30 22.28 5.75
C TYR A 163 -5.52 23.71 6.26
N ALA A 164 -5.43 23.91 7.57
CA ALA A 164 -5.40 25.23 8.18
C ALA A 164 -4.12 25.42 9.02
N ASN A 165 -3.96 24.65 10.10
CA ASN A 165 -2.75 24.61 10.92
C ASN A 165 -2.74 23.37 11.82
N MET A 166 -1.59 23.04 12.41
CA MET A 166 -1.44 21.85 13.26
C MET A 166 -2.46 21.79 14.40
N SER A 167 -2.70 22.91 15.08
CA SER A 167 -3.59 22.92 16.26
C SER A 167 -5.04 22.68 15.87
N SER A 168 -5.54 23.38 14.85
CA SER A 168 -6.92 23.21 14.39
C SER A 168 -7.16 21.85 13.78
N ASP A 169 -6.26 21.38 12.93
CA ASP A 169 -6.46 20.14 12.16
C ASP A 169 -6.41 18.93 13.08
N MET A 170 -5.47 18.89 14.04
CA MET A 170 -5.38 17.80 15.01
C MET A 170 -6.50 17.86 16.06
N SER A 171 -6.97 19.05 16.46
CA SER A 171 -8.16 19.18 17.33
C SER A 171 -9.41 18.63 16.64
N LEU A 172 -9.56 18.93 15.35
CA LEU A 172 -10.70 18.46 14.56
C LEU A 172 -10.73 16.94 14.45
N ILE A 173 -9.58 16.25 14.48
CA ILE A 173 -9.55 14.78 14.60
C ILE A 173 -10.31 14.33 15.85
N GLY A 174 -10.00 14.86 17.03
CA GLY A 174 -10.71 14.50 18.27
C GLY A 174 -12.21 14.79 18.17
N GLU A 175 -12.59 15.92 17.57
CA GLU A 175 -14.00 16.26 17.35
C GLU A 175 -14.73 15.31 16.39
N LEU A 176 -14.04 14.71 15.42
CA LEU A 176 -14.65 13.75 14.50
C LEU A 176 -15.06 12.47 15.23
N PHE A 177 -14.34 12.06 16.28
CA PHE A 177 -14.69 10.88 17.09
C PHE A 177 -15.93 11.05 17.96
N THR A 178 -16.55 12.24 17.98
CA THR A 178 -17.90 12.41 18.54
C THR A 178 -19.01 11.97 17.58
N LEU A 179 -18.67 11.59 16.34
CA LEU A 179 -19.62 11.09 15.35
C LEU A 179 -19.71 9.56 15.45
N ASP A 180 -20.91 9.01 15.32
CA ASP A 180 -21.11 7.56 15.33
C ASP A 180 -20.85 6.97 13.94
N THR A 181 -19.61 6.56 13.70
CA THR A 181 -19.17 5.91 12.45
C THR A 181 -18.11 4.85 12.74
N GLU A 182 -17.96 3.87 11.85
CA GLU A 182 -17.05 2.72 12.01
C GLU A 182 -15.58 3.09 11.80
N THR A 183 -15.24 3.85 10.77
CA THR A 183 -13.84 4.18 10.45
C THR A 183 -13.70 5.63 10.01
N ILE A 184 -12.98 6.43 10.81
CA ILE A 184 -12.69 7.84 10.52
C ILE A 184 -11.30 8.00 9.91
N LEU A 185 -10.30 7.43 10.58
CA LEU A 185 -8.89 7.67 10.28
C LEU A 185 -8.36 6.75 9.19
N SER A 186 -7.42 7.28 8.41
CA SER A 186 -6.57 6.51 7.52
C SER A 186 -5.12 6.96 7.65
N VAL A 187 -4.20 6.06 7.33
CA VAL A 187 -2.78 6.36 7.12
C VAL A 187 -2.41 6.01 5.68
N ASP A 188 -2.07 7.01 4.88
CA ASP A 188 -1.64 6.83 3.50
C ASP A 188 -0.16 6.42 3.40
N VAL A 189 0.11 5.13 3.62
CA VAL A 189 1.43 4.51 3.46
C VAL A 189 1.89 4.54 2.00
N SER A 190 0.95 4.57 1.05
CA SER A 190 1.24 4.58 -0.39
C SER A 190 2.09 5.78 -0.82
N LEU A 191 1.96 6.91 -0.12
CA LEU A 191 2.81 8.09 -0.32
C LEU A 191 4.30 7.76 -0.20
N TYR A 192 4.67 7.01 0.84
CA TYR A 192 6.09 6.73 1.13
C TYR A 192 6.69 5.77 0.11
N GLU A 193 5.96 4.72 -0.28
CA GLU A 193 6.39 3.79 -1.32
C GLU A 193 6.61 4.52 -2.65
N ASN A 194 5.62 5.30 -3.10
CA ASN A 194 5.70 5.99 -4.38
C ASN A 194 6.79 7.08 -4.40
N ALA A 195 7.17 7.62 -3.23
CA ALA A 195 8.32 8.51 -3.07
C ALA A 195 9.68 7.78 -3.00
N GLY A 196 9.68 6.47 -2.81
CA GLY A 196 10.87 5.62 -2.84
C GLY A 196 11.36 5.12 -1.49
N ALA A 197 10.50 5.11 -0.46
CA ALA A 197 10.78 4.43 0.79
C ALA A 197 10.92 2.91 0.57
N ASP A 198 11.90 2.28 1.20
CA ASP A 198 11.96 0.81 1.26
C ASP A 198 10.85 0.24 2.17
N ILE A 199 10.69 -1.08 2.19
CA ILE A 199 9.57 -1.71 2.92
C ILE A 199 9.66 -1.50 4.43
N VAL A 200 10.87 -1.51 5.00
CA VAL A 200 11.08 -1.27 6.44
C VAL A 200 10.70 0.18 6.79
N GLN A 201 11.07 1.13 5.94
CA GLN A 201 10.68 2.53 6.07
C GLN A 201 9.16 2.70 5.97
N GLN A 202 8.51 2.09 4.97
CA GLN A 202 7.05 2.13 4.81
C GLN A 202 6.33 1.65 6.08
N LEU A 203 6.72 0.50 6.62
CA LEU A 203 6.13 -0.08 7.83
C LEU A 203 6.37 0.77 9.07
N ALA A 204 7.60 1.24 9.29
CA ALA A 204 7.94 2.07 10.44
C ALA A 204 7.23 3.42 10.41
N TYR A 205 7.17 4.06 9.24
CA TYR A 205 6.49 5.35 9.05
C TYR A 205 4.98 5.19 9.18
N ALA A 206 4.39 4.07 8.73
CA ALA A 206 2.98 3.77 8.98
C ALA A 206 2.66 3.73 10.49
N MET A 207 3.50 3.04 11.28
CA MET A 207 3.30 2.94 12.73
C MET A 207 3.55 4.27 13.44
N SER A 208 4.63 4.98 13.10
CA SER A 208 4.92 6.30 13.69
C SER A 208 3.84 7.33 13.34
N HIS A 209 3.30 7.29 12.12
CA HIS A 209 2.19 8.15 11.72
C HIS A 209 0.92 7.79 12.50
N ALA A 210 0.52 6.51 12.54
CA ALA A 210 -0.64 6.09 13.32
C ALA A 210 -0.51 6.43 14.82
N ASN A 211 0.71 6.34 15.36
CA ASN A 211 1.02 6.69 16.75
C ASN A 211 0.68 8.16 17.08
N GLU A 212 0.90 9.09 16.14
CA GLU A 212 0.53 10.50 16.32
C GLU A 212 -0.99 10.66 16.51
N TYR A 213 -1.80 9.90 15.75
CA TYR A 213 -3.25 9.91 15.93
C TYR A 213 -3.68 9.28 17.25
N LEU A 214 -3.10 8.13 17.62
CA LEU A 214 -3.40 7.48 18.90
C LEU A 214 -3.08 8.39 20.09
N ASN A 215 -1.97 9.14 20.03
CA ASN A 215 -1.64 10.14 21.05
C ASN A 215 -2.69 11.24 21.18
N VAL A 216 -3.20 11.76 20.05
CA VAL A 216 -4.26 12.79 20.07
C VAL A 216 -5.56 12.23 20.66
N LEU A 217 -5.95 11.01 20.29
CA LEU A 217 -7.15 10.38 20.83
C LEU A 217 -7.02 10.05 22.31
N GLN A 218 -5.86 9.57 22.76
CA GLN A 218 -5.59 9.31 24.17
C GLN A 218 -5.65 10.58 25.01
N GLN A 219 -5.09 11.69 24.52
CA GLN A 219 -5.13 12.99 25.21
C GLN A 219 -6.52 13.62 25.21
N GLY A 220 -7.30 13.41 24.16
CA GLY A 220 -8.67 13.87 24.03
C GLY A 220 -9.73 12.95 24.63
N GLU A 221 -9.33 11.88 25.35
CA GLU A 221 -10.23 10.87 25.93
C GLU A 221 -11.17 10.20 24.90
N ASN A 222 -10.72 10.12 23.64
CA ASN A 222 -11.47 9.56 22.51
C ASN A 222 -10.94 8.20 22.02
N LEU A 223 -10.03 7.57 22.77
CA LEU A 223 -9.37 6.34 22.34
C LEU A 223 -10.34 5.14 22.29
N GLU A 224 -11.31 5.07 23.20
CA GLU A 224 -12.30 3.98 23.27
C GLU A 224 -13.29 4.01 22.09
N GLN A 225 -13.45 5.17 21.44
CA GLN A 225 -14.31 5.41 20.29
C GLN A 225 -13.65 4.95 18.98
N LEU A 226 -12.34 4.68 18.99
CA LEU A 226 -11.64 4.16 17.83
C LEU A 226 -12.02 2.69 17.60
N LYS A 227 -12.89 2.45 16.61
CA LYS A 227 -13.35 1.11 16.25
C LYS A 227 -12.44 0.41 15.21
N SER A 228 -11.82 1.19 14.31
CA SER A 228 -10.99 0.71 13.20
C SER A 228 -10.13 1.85 12.61
N ILE A 229 -9.07 1.49 11.90
CA ILE A 229 -8.23 2.39 11.10
C ILE A 229 -7.97 1.79 9.72
N ASP A 230 -7.96 2.62 8.68
CA ASP A 230 -7.53 2.20 7.34
C ASP A 230 -6.03 2.44 7.14
N PHE A 231 -5.34 1.47 6.54
CA PHE A 231 -4.00 1.67 5.97
C PHE A 231 -4.10 1.59 4.45
N LYS A 232 -3.80 2.69 3.76
CA LYS A 232 -3.72 2.72 2.29
C LYS A 232 -2.30 2.39 1.85
N VAL A 233 -2.11 1.27 1.17
CA VAL A 233 -0.78 0.71 0.87
C VAL A 233 -0.59 0.58 -0.65
N SER A 234 0.56 1.02 -1.16
CA SER A 234 0.98 0.68 -2.53
C SER A 234 1.77 -0.63 -2.54
N VAL A 235 1.52 -1.48 -3.53
CA VAL A 235 2.18 -2.77 -3.71
C VAL A 235 3.06 -2.72 -4.96
N ALA A 236 4.37 -2.97 -4.79
CA ALA A 236 5.37 -2.92 -5.86
C ALA A 236 5.70 -4.32 -6.42
N GLY A 237 6.75 -4.41 -7.25
CA GLY A 237 7.04 -5.63 -8.02
C GLY A 237 7.73 -6.78 -7.27
N ASN A 238 8.09 -6.62 -5.99
CA ASN A 238 8.77 -7.69 -5.23
C ASN A 238 7.76 -8.62 -4.55
N TYR A 239 7.23 -9.56 -5.33
CA TYR A 239 6.09 -10.42 -4.99
C TYR A 239 6.05 -10.91 -3.53
N PHE A 240 7.07 -11.64 -3.07
CA PHE A 240 7.07 -12.22 -1.73
C PHE A 240 7.28 -11.21 -0.60
N PHE A 241 8.09 -10.17 -0.85
CA PHE A 241 8.29 -9.12 0.14
C PHE A 241 7.05 -8.26 0.32
N GLU A 242 6.26 -8.07 -0.74
CA GLU A 242 5.00 -7.36 -0.68
C GLU A 242 3.93 -8.13 0.09
N ILE A 243 3.85 -9.46 -0.12
CA ILE A 243 3.01 -10.35 0.71
C ILE A 243 3.42 -10.21 2.18
N ALA A 244 4.73 -10.35 2.46
CA ALA A 244 5.26 -10.26 3.81
C ALA A 244 5.07 -8.87 4.45
N LYS A 245 5.12 -7.79 3.66
CA LYS A 245 4.88 -6.42 4.12
C LYS A 245 3.47 -6.26 4.68
N LEU A 246 2.45 -6.74 3.97
CA LEU A 246 1.06 -6.59 4.40
C LEU A 246 0.78 -7.38 5.69
N LYS A 247 1.33 -8.60 5.80
CA LYS A 247 1.29 -9.39 7.04
C LYS A 247 2.03 -8.69 8.18
N ALA A 248 3.23 -8.15 7.92
CA ALA A 248 4.03 -7.43 8.91
C ALA A 248 3.33 -6.15 9.40
N LEU A 249 2.61 -5.45 8.52
CA LEU A 249 1.83 -4.27 8.87
C LEU A 249 0.74 -4.59 9.91
N ARG A 250 -0.02 -5.68 9.71
CA ARG A 250 -1.02 -6.13 10.70
C ARG A 250 -0.38 -6.51 12.02
N ASN A 251 0.74 -7.25 11.98
CA ASN A 251 1.48 -7.64 13.18
C ASN A 251 1.94 -6.43 13.99
N LEU A 252 2.50 -5.43 13.31
CA LEU A 252 2.96 -4.18 13.93
C LEU A 252 1.79 -3.36 14.49
N TRP A 253 0.69 -3.26 13.76
CA TRP A 253 -0.51 -2.58 14.26
C TRP A 253 -1.04 -3.24 15.53
N ASN A 254 -1.13 -4.57 15.56
CA ASN A 254 -1.56 -5.32 16.74
C ASN A 254 -0.63 -5.09 17.94
N VAL A 255 0.68 -4.93 17.72
CA VAL A 255 1.63 -4.57 18.78
C VAL A 255 1.40 -3.14 19.27
N LEU A 256 1.23 -2.19 18.35
CA LEU A 256 1.02 -0.79 18.67
C LEU A 256 -0.30 -0.57 19.41
N SER A 257 -1.42 -1.08 18.90
CA SER A 257 -2.74 -0.92 19.52
C SER A 257 -2.76 -1.48 20.95
N LYS A 258 -2.16 -2.66 21.16
CA LYS A 258 -2.04 -3.30 22.48
C LYS A 258 -1.24 -2.45 23.46
N ALA A 259 -0.23 -1.70 22.99
CA ALA A 259 0.52 -0.79 23.85
C ALA A 259 -0.33 0.37 24.37
N TYR A 260 -1.40 0.73 23.67
CA TYR A 260 -2.43 1.69 24.10
C TYR A 260 -3.59 1.03 24.87
N GLY A 261 -3.52 -0.27 25.15
CA GLY A 261 -4.60 -0.99 25.86
C GLY A 261 -5.83 -1.30 25.01
N ILE A 262 -5.76 -1.09 23.69
CA ILE A 262 -6.87 -1.36 22.76
C ILE A 262 -6.55 -2.53 21.81
N THR A 263 -7.57 -3.33 21.50
CA THR A 263 -7.44 -4.43 20.53
C THR A 263 -8.46 -4.21 19.43
N ILE A 264 -8.05 -3.43 18.42
CA ILE A 264 -8.89 -3.07 17.28
C ILE A 264 -8.26 -3.58 15.99
N SER A 265 -9.10 -4.05 15.08
CA SER A 265 -8.65 -4.45 13.75
C SER A 265 -8.24 -3.23 12.94
N CYS A 266 -7.34 -3.45 11.98
CA CYS A 266 -7.09 -2.48 10.91
C CYS A 266 -7.62 -3.03 9.59
N SER A 267 -8.01 -2.13 8.71
CA SER A 267 -8.43 -2.44 7.35
C SER A 267 -7.31 -2.03 6.37
N ILE A 268 -6.80 -2.97 5.60
CA ILE A 268 -5.76 -2.74 4.60
C ILE A 268 -6.42 -2.53 3.24
N VAL A 269 -6.27 -1.32 2.72
CA VAL A 269 -6.69 -0.93 1.38
C VAL A 269 -5.44 -0.85 0.50
N SER A 270 -5.39 -1.65 -0.55
CA SER A 270 -4.17 -1.79 -1.35
C SER A 270 -4.39 -1.43 -2.82
N GLN A 271 -3.34 -0.92 -3.45
CA GLN A 271 -3.31 -0.67 -4.89
C GLN A 271 -1.89 -0.88 -5.45
N PRO A 272 -1.74 -1.23 -6.73
CA PRO A 272 -0.46 -1.19 -7.42
C PRO A 272 0.31 0.13 -7.22
N SER A 273 1.63 0.04 -7.06
CA SER A 273 2.52 1.20 -7.07
C SER A 273 2.47 1.93 -8.41
N LYS A 274 2.59 3.25 -8.42
CA LYS A 274 2.85 4.02 -9.65
C LYS A 274 4.33 4.06 -9.98
N ARG A 275 5.20 3.84 -9.00
CA ARG A 275 6.65 4.03 -9.07
C ARG A 275 7.33 3.20 -10.15
N ASN A 276 6.83 1.99 -10.40
CA ASN A 276 7.36 1.07 -11.41
C ASN A 276 6.55 1.05 -12.73
N LYS A 277 5.63 2.01 -12.91
CA LYS A 277 4.82 2.11 -14.12
C LYS A 277 5.53 2.97 -15.18
N THR A 278 5.43 2.55 -16.43
CA THR A 278 6.18 3.13 -17.55
C THR A 278 5.21 3.69 -18.58
N ILE A 279 5.62 4.75 -19.29
CA ILE A 279 4.86 5.27 -20.44
C ILE A 279 5.19 4.52 -21.73
N TYR A 280 6.44 4.05 -21.87
CA TYR A 280 6.85 3.15 -22.95
C TYR A 280 6.53 1.71 -22.62
N ASP A 281 6.23 0.94 -23.66
CA ASP A 281 5.78 -0.44 -23.57
C ASP A 281 4.70 -0.60 -22.47
N PHE A 282 3.73 0.31 -22.49
CA PHE A 282 2.74 0.47 -21.42
C PHE A 282 1.89 -0.79 -21.18
N ASN A 283 1.82 -1.71 -22.15
CA ASN A 283 1.13 -2.98 -21.98
C ASN A 283 1.79 -3.86 -20.91
N VAL A 284 3.10 -3.74 -20.68
CA VAL A 284 3.81 -4.42 -19.60
C VAL A 284 3.29 -3.99 -18.23
N ASN A 285 2.69 -2.81 -18.10
CA ASN A 285 2.03 -2.41 -16.86
C ASN A 285 0.91 -3.38 -16.47
N MET A 286 0.22 -4.03 -17.42
CA MET A 286 -0.78 -5.06 -17.11
C MET A 286 -0.15 -6.27 -16.41
N LEU A 287 1.06 -6.69 -16.81
CA LEU A 287 1.78 -7.78 -16.17
C LEU A 287 2.19 -7.41 -14.75
N ARG A 288 2.68 -6.18 -14.56
CA ARG A 288 3.06 -5.64 -13.25
C ARG A 288 1.86 -5.65 -12.31
N THR A 289 0.74 -5.07 -12.74
CA THR A 289 -0.48 -4.97 -11.92
C THR A 289 -1.05 -6.33 -11.57
N THR A 290 -0.99 -7.34 -12.46
CA THR A 290 -1.40 -8.71 -12.12
C THR A 290 -0.62 -9.24 -10.91
N THR A 291 0.72 -9.17 -10.94
CA THR A 291 1.55 -9.70 -9.85
C THR A 291 1.42 -8.90 -8.55
N GLU A 292 1.21 -7.59 -8.66
CA GLU A 292 1.01 -6.69 -7.52
C GLU A 292 -0.34 -6.96 -6.85
N CYS A 293 -1.41 -7.10 -7.63
CA CYS A 293 -2.73 -7.48 -7.11
C CYS A 293 -2.72 -8.88 -6.49
N MET A 294 -2.03 -9.85 -7.09
CA MET A 294 -1.83 -11.17 -6.47
C MET A 294 -1.13 -11.04 -5.10
N SER A 295 -0.07 -10.25 -5.02
CA SER A 295 0.67 -10.02 -3.76
C SER A 295 -0.21 -9.35 -2.71
N ALA A 296 -1.06 -8.40 -3.13
CA ALA A 296 -2.02 -7.73 -2.27
C ALA A 296 -3.04 -8.71 -1.66
N VAL A 297 -3.63 -9.57 -2.49
CA VAL A 297 -4.59 -10.58 -2.03
C VAL A 297 -3.91 -11.58 -1.08
N LEU A 298 -2.77 -12.14 -1.49
CA LEU A 298 -2.05 -13.15 -0.72
C LEU A 298 -1.42 -12.63 0.58
N GLY A 299 -1.16 -11.32 0.66
CA GLY A 299 -0.73 -10.62 1.86
C GLY A 299 -1.88 -10.26 2.81
N GLY A 300 -3.13 -10.55 2.42
CA GLY A 300 -4.32 -10.36 3.26
C GLY A 300 -4.87 -8.94 3.27
N SER A 301 -4.88 -8.24 2.13
CA SER A 301 -5.61 -6.96 1.99
C SER A 301 -7.12 -7.15 2.09
N ASP A 302 -7.83 -6.23 2.77
CA ASP A 302 -9.29 -6.25 2.85
C ASP A 302 -9.95 -5.74 1.57
N VAL A 303 -9.32 -4.76 0.92
CA VAL A 303 -9.76 -4.23 -0.38
C VAL A 303 -8.56 -4.11 -1.30
N VAL A 304 -8.71 -4.62 -2.52
CA VAL A 304 -7.71 -4.48 -3.57
C VAL A 304 -8.30 -3.64 -4.69
N PHE A 305 -7.71 -2.48 -4.90
CA PHE A 305 -7.92 -1.64 -6.07
C PHE A 305 -6.85 -1.97 -7.10
N ASN A 306 -7.19 -1.87 -8.38
CA ASN A 306 -6.21 -2.02 -9.45
C ASN A 306 -5.97 -0.69 -10.16
N LEU A 307 -4.76 -0.53 -10.70
CA LEU A 307 -4.36 0.65 -11.46
C LEU A 307 -4.52 0.37 -12.96
N ASN A 308 -5.13 1.30 -13.69
CA ASN A 308 -5.19 1.20 -15.15
C ASN A 308 -3.78 1.16 -15.75
N TYR A 309 -3.55 0.29 -16.73
CA TYR A 309 -2.24 0.11 -17.37
C TYR A 309 -1.70 1.41 -18.02
N ASN A 310 -2.58 2.34 -18.36
CA ASN A 310 -2.28 3.65 -18.95
C ASN A 310 -2.53 4.84 -18.01
N ALA A 311 -2.78 4.59 -16.71
CA ALA A 311 -3.15 5.62 -15.74
C ALA A 311 -2.16 6.77 -15.62
N VAL A 312 -0.89 6.53 -15.94
CA VAL A 312 0.18 7.53 -15.79
C VAL A 312 0.19 8.58 -16.91
N TYR A 313 -0.38 8.29 -18.09
CA TYR A 313 -0.30 9.18 -19.26
C TYR A 313 -1.62 9.43 -19.97
N LYS A 314 -2.65 8.63 -19.73
CA LYS A 314 -3.95 8.74 -20.41
C LYS A 314 -5.06 9.12 -19.42
N LYS A 315 -6.05 9.90 -19.88
CA LYS A 315 -7.24 10.15 -19.08
C LYS A 315 -8.03 8.87 -18.88
N ASP A 316 -8.84 8.91 -17.83
CA ASP A 316 -9.72 7.82 -17.46
C ASP A 316 -10.64 7.41 -18.63
N ASN A 317 -10.74 6.10 -18.89
CA ASN A 317 -11.54 5.56 -19.98
C ASN A 317 -12.06 4.16 -19.67
N ASP A 318 -13.24 3.84 -20.20
CA ASP A 318 -13.99 2.62 -19.88
C ASP A 318 -13.23 1.32 -20.21
N PHE A 319 -12.43 1.32 -21.28
CA PHE A 319 -11.67 0.13 -21.68
C PHE A 319 -10.58 -0.19 -20.65
N ALA A 320 -9.75 0.80 -20.26
CA ALA A 320 -8.69 0.60 -19.30
C ALA A 320 -9.24 0.22 -17.92
N ASN A 321 -10.33 0.87 -17.50
CA ASN A 321 -11.05 0.52 -16.27
C ASN A 321 -11.56 -0.92 -16.28
N ARG A 322 -12.12 -1.38 -17.40
CA ARG A 322 -12.58 -2.76 -17.55
C ARG A 322 -11.42 -3.75 -17.41
N ILE A 323 -10.27 -3.48 -18.03
CA ILE A 323 -9.10 -4.36 -17.90
C ILE A 323 -8.63 -4.43 -16.45
N ALA A 324 -8.51 -3.29 -15.77
CA ALA A 324 -8.09 -3.25 -14.38
C ALA A 324 -9.07 -4.02 -13.45
N LEU A 325 -10.38 -3.83 -13.64
CA LEU A 325 -11.41 -4.55 -12.90
C LEU A 325 -11.37 -6.06 -13.20
N ASN A 326 -11.29 -6.44 -14.47
CA ASN A 326 -11.27 -7.84 -14.88
C ASN A 326 -10.05 -8.60 -14.35
N GLN A 327 -8.89 -7.96 -14.22
CA GLN A 327 -7.73 -8.62 -13.57
C GLN A 327 -8.07 -9.10 -12.16
N LEU A 328 -8.81 -8.30 -11.37
CA LEU A 328 -9.23 -8.70 -10.03
C LEU A 328 -10.31 -9.78 -10.07
N ILE A 329 -11.29 -9.66 -10.98
CA ILE A 329 -12.33 -10.68 -11.15
C ILE A 329 -11.71 -12.03 -11.54
N LEU A 330 -10.75 -12.05 -12.47
CA LEU A 330 -10.05 -13.27 -12.88
C LEU A 330 -9.27 -13.91 -11.72
N LEU A 331 -8.62 -13.10 -10.88
CA LEU A 331 -7.95 -13.62 -9.68
C LEU A 331 -8.96 -14.26 -8.72
N LYS A 332 -10.13 -13.64 -8.55
CA LYS A 332 -11.17 -14.13 -7.64
C LYS A 332 -11.89 -15.36 -8.16
N GLU A 333 -12.50 -15.25 -9.34
CA GLU A 333 -13.47 -16.21 -9.87
C GLU A 333 -12.84 -17.36 -10.67
N GLU A 334 -11.72 -17.13 -11.34
CA GLU A 334 -11.06 -18.15 -12.19
C GLU A 334 -9.79 -18.71 -11.56
N SER A 335 -9.05 -17.89 -10.81
CA SER A 335 -7.85 -18.32 -10.09
C SER A 335 -8.15 -18.73 -8.64
N TYR A 336 -9.38 -18.52 -8.17
CA TYR A 336 -9.88 -18.97 -6.87
C TYR A 336 -9.14 -18.37 -5.66
N PHE A 337 -8.66 -17.13 -5.78
CA PHE A 337 -7.95 -16.43 -4.69
C PHE A 337 -8.88 -16.00 -3.54
N ASP A 338 -10.16 -16.40 -3.57
CA ASP A 338 -11.13 -16.22 -2.48
C ASP A 338 -11.47 -17.52 -1.74
N LYS A 339 -10.97 -18.68 -2.19
CA LYS A 339 -11.35 -19.99 -1.62
C LYS A 339 -10.56 -20.41 -0.39
N VAL A 340 -9.37 -19.83 -0.20
CA VAL A 340 -8.51 -20.06 0.97
C VAL A 340 -8.20 -18.72 1.60
N GLU A 341 -8.51 -18.56 2.88
CA GLU A 341 -8.35 -17.28 3.59
C GLU A 341 -6.89 -16.83 3.66
N ASN A 342 -5.96 -17.74 3.93
CA ASN A 342 -4.54 -17.40 4.05
C ASN A 342 -3.63 -18.45 3.41
N ALA A 343 -3.61 -18.47 2.09
CA ALA A 343 -2.80 -19.42 1.31
C ALA A 343 -1.29 -19.31 1.54
N THR A 344 -0.82 -18.24 2.20
CA THR A 344 0.62 -18.01 2.47
C THR A 344 1.05 -18.38 3.89
N GLU A 345 0.10 -18.67 4.79
CA GLU A 345 0.39 -19.06 6.17
C GLU A 345 1.20 -20.36 6.24
N GLY A 346 2.20 -20.36 7.12
CA GLY A 346 3.07 -21.53 7.34
C GLY A 346 4.18 -21.70 6.30
N SER A 347 4.23 -20.86 5.26
CA SER A 347 5.39 -20.81 4.36
C SER A 347 6.64 -20.37 5.13
N TYR A 348 7.65 -21.25 5.22
CA TYR A 348 8.90 -20.98 5.93
C TYR A 348 9.55 -19.66 5.47
N TYR A 349 9.53 -19.42 4.16
CA TYR A 349 10.10 -18.21 3.57
C TYR A 349 9.29 -16.96 3.93
N ILE A 350 7.97 -16.97 3.69
CA ILE A 350 7.13 -15.78 3.84
C ILE A 350 7.02 -15.39 5.32
N GLU A 351 6.84 -16.36 6.22
CA GLU A 351 6.78 -16.09 7.66
C GLU A 351 8.10 -15.53 8.19
N THR A 352 9.24 -16.07 7.73
CA THR A 352 10.57 -15.57 8.11
C THR A 352 10.82 -14.14 7.64
N ILE A 353 10.48 -13.82 6.39
CA ILE A 353 10.61 -12.44 5.87
C ILE A 353 9.64 -11.51 6.59
N THR A 354 8.40 -11.94 6.85
CA THR A 354 7.39 -11.17 7.59
C THR A 354 7.91 -10.78 8.96
N HIS A 355 8.47 -11.74 9.71
CA HIS A 355 9.05 -11.48 11.02
C HIS A 355 10.22 -10.49 10.96
N GLN A 356 11.18 -10.71 10.05
CA GLN A 356 12.35 -9.83 9.93
C GLN A 356 11.98 -8.40 9.50
N LEU A 357 10.99 -8.24 8.61
CA LEU A 357 10.47 -6.92 8.24
C LEU A 357 9.80 -6.23 9.44
N ALA A 358 8.99 -6.96 10.19
CA ALA A 358 8.33 -6.43 11.38
C ALA A 358 9.36 -6.02 12.45
N GLU A 359 10.36 -6.84 12.76
CA GLU A 359 11.40 -6.49 13.74
C GLU A 359 12.19 -5.24 13.34
N LYS A 360 12.66 -5.18 12.09
CA LYS A 360 13.41 -4.02 11.58
C LYS A 360 12.56 -2.75 11.59
N ALA A 361 11.31 -2.84 11.19
CA ALA A 361 10.37 -1.71 11.22
C ALA A 361 10.07 -1.27 12.66
N LEU A 362 9.91 -2.20 13.60
CA LEU A 362 9.71 -1.89 15.02
C LEU A 362 10.92 -1.18 15.62
N LEU A 363 12.15 -1.59 15.26
CA LEU A 363 13.37 -0.91 15.69
C LEU A 363 13.44 0.53 15.14
N LEU A 364 13.11 0.72 13.86
CA LEU A 364 13.07 2.05 13.25
C LEU A 364 11.97 2.92 13.87
N PHE A 365 10.77 2.38 14.09
CA PHE A 365 9.68 3.04 14.80
C PHE A 365 10.13 3.52 16.20
N LYS A 366 10.73 2.63 17.01
CA LYS A 366 11.24 2.99 18.34
C LYS A 366 12.30 4.10 18.30
N ALA A 367 13.16 4.10 17.28
CA ALA A 367 14.13 5.17 17.08
C ALA A 367 13.43 6.49 16.74
N ILE A 368 12.38 6.47 15.93
CA ILE A 368 11.58 7.66 15.59
C ILE A 368 10.93 8.26 16.83
N GLU A 369 10.28 7.42 17.64
CA GLU A 369 9.62 7.86 18.88
C GLU A 369 10.64 8.42 19.89
N LYS A 370 11.80 7.76 20.05
CA LYS A 370 12.88 8.25 20.92
C LYS A 370 13.37 9.66 20.53
N ASP A 371 13.39 9.97 19.23
CA ASP A 371 13.82 11.28 18.73
C ASP A 371 12.70 12.33 18.74
N GLY A 372 11.52 11.98 19.25
CA GLY A 372 10.39 12.88 19.52
C GLY A 372 9.25 12.81 18.52
N GLY A 373 9.08 11.67 17.84
CA GLY A 373 7.88 11.34 17.06
C GLY A 373 7.94 11.75 15.58
N PHE A 374 6.99 11.24 14.82
CA PHE A 374 6.89 11.39 13.37
C PHE A 374 6.81 12.85 12.92
N LEU A 375 5.94 13.64 13.55
CA LEU A 375 5.71 15.04 13.20
C LEU A 375 6.95 15.90 13.40
N LYS A 376 7.71 15.63 14.46
CA LYS A 376 8.98 16.31 14.71
C LYS A 376 10.02 15.93 13.65
N GLN A 377 10.10 14.67 13.27
CA GLN A 377 11.02 14.23 12.22
C GLN A 377 10.66 14.78 10.83
N LEU A 378 9.36 14.94 10.53
CA LEU A 378 8.90 15.62 9.32
C LEU A 378 9.31 17.10 9.31
N LYS A 379 9.15 17.80 10.44
CA LYS A 379 9.56 19.20 10.60
C LYS A 379 11.07 19.39 10.44
N ASN A 380 11.85 18.44 10.93
CA ASN A 380 13.32 18.46 10.83
C ASN A 380 13.85 17.82 9.52
N HIS A 381 12.97 17.46 8.59
CA HIS A 381 13.29 16.85 7.30
C HIS A 381 13.97 15.47 7.35
N THR A 382 14.03 14.82 8.50
CA THR A 382 14.72 13.53 8.65
C THR A 382 14.06 12.45 7.81
N ILE A 383 12.73 12.31 7.87
CA ILE A 383 11.97 11.32 7.10
C ILE A 383 12.15 11.55 5.61
N GLN A 384 12.01 12.80 5.16
CA GLN A 384 12.16 13.18 3.76
C GLN A 384 13.54 12.84 3.22
N ASN A 385 14.59 13.16 3.98
CA ASN A 385 15.97 12.85 3.59
C ASN A 385 16.21 11.33 3.53
N LYS A 386 15.66 10.55 4.46
CA LYS A 386 15.79 9.08 4.47
C LYS A 386 15.06 8.42 3.30
N ILE A 387 13.91 8.95 2.90
CA ILE A 387 13.18 8.50 1.70
C ILE A 387 13.98 8.88 0.45
N ALA A 388 14.48 10.11 0.36
CA ALA A 388 15.29 10.56 -0.78
C ALA A 388 16.57 9.72 -0.95
N ASP A 389 17.23 9.36 0.15
CA ASP A 389 18.40 8.47 0.13
C ASP A 389 18.06 7.07 -0.37
N SER A 390 16.93 6.50 0.05
CA SER A 390 16.46 5.20 -0.45
C SER A 390 16.10 5.27 -1.94
N ALA A 391 15.37 6.32 -2.32
CA ALA A 391 14.99 6.59 -3.71
C ALA A 391 16.21 6.73 -4.62
N ARG A 392 17.24 7.46 -4.19
CA ARG A 392 18.50 7.61 -4.93
C ARG A 392 19.22 6.27 -5.12
N LYS A 393 19.33 5.45 -4.07
CA LYS A 393 19.93 4.10 -4.19
C LYS A 393 19.15 3.21 -5.15
N GLN A 394 17.82 3.32 -5.19
CA GLN A 394 16.99 2.60 -6.15
C GLN A 394 17.24 3.11 -7.58
N GLN A 395 17.34 4.43 -7.77
CA GLN A 395 17.65 5.04 -9.06
C GLN A 395 19.02 4.57 -9.58
N GLU A 396 20.06 4.62 -8.75
CA GLU A 396 21.41 4.14 -9.09
C GLU A 396 21.40 2.66 -9.54
N LYS A 397 20.58 1.81 -8.88
CA LYS A 397 20.40 0.41 -9.29
C LYS A 397 19.62 0.27 -10.59
N PHE A 398 18.62 1.13 -10.84
CA PHE A 398 17.85 1.15 -12.08
C PHE A 398 18.73 1.57 -13.26
N ASP A 399 19.51 2.63 -13.10
CA ASP A 399 20.44 3.14 -14.12
C ASP A 399 21.54 2.10 -14.42
N ALA A 400 22.02 1.40 -13.38
CA ALA A 400 22.95 0.29 -13.51
C ALA A 400 22.32 -1.03 -13.99
N LYS A 401 21.04 -1.03 -14.38
CA LYS A 401 20.27 -2.21 -14.85
C LYS A 401 20.23 -3.39 -13.85
N LYS A 402 20.41 -3.11 -12.56
CA LYS A 402 20.25 -4.08 -11.46
C LYS A 402 18.81 -4.17 -10.98
N VAL A 403 18.04 -3.10 -11.14
CA VAL A 403 16.57 -3.10 -11.03
C VAL A 403 16.03 -2.95 -12.45
N VAL A 404 15.34 -3.97 -12.95
CA VAL A 404 14.91 -4.04 -14.35
C VAL A 404 13.44 -3.70 -14.47
N LEU A 405 13.12 -2.73 -15.33
CA LEU A 405 11.79 -2.52 -15.88
C LEU A 405 11.85 -2.85 -17.38
N VAL A 406 11.34 -4.04 -17.72
CA VAL A 406 11.25 -4.53 -19.11
C VAL A 406 10.48 -3.53 -19.98
N GLY A 407 10.99 -3.30 -21.19
CA GLY A 407 10.47 -2.30 -22.12
C GLY A 407 10.91 -0.86 -21.82
N SER A 408 11.53 -0.64 -20.65
CA SER A 408 12.02 0.68 -20.21
C SER A 408 13.54 0.74 -20.14
N ASN A 409 14.24 0.22 -19.11
CA ASN A 409 15.72 0.29 -19.07
C ASN A 409 16.42 -0.94 -19.69
N VAL A 410 15.66 -2.00 -19.97
CA VAL A 410 16.13 -3.21 -20.63
C VAL A 410 15.11 -3.65 -21.67
N PHE A 411 15.60 -4.14 -22.82
CA PHE A 411 14.77 -4.57 -23.96
C PHE A 411 13.87 -3.44 -24.50
N GLN A 412 14.44 -2.25 -24.70
CA GLN A 412 13.74 -1.10 -25.27
C GLN A 412 13.32 -1.38 -26.72
N ASN A 413 12.08 -1.04 -27.06
CA ASN A 413 11.65 -0.94 -28.45
C ASN A 413 11.92 0.49 -28.94
N GLU A 414 12.97 0.71 -29.73
CA GLU A 414 13.36 2.05 -30.23
C GLU A 414 12.30 2.69 -31.16
N ALA A 415 11.44 1.88 -31.78
CA ALA A 415 10.37 2.38 -32.65
C ALA A 415 9.13 2.87 -31.89
N ASP A 416 9.02 2.57 -30.59
CA ASP A 416 7.91 3.05 -29.75
C ASP A 416 8.03 4.57 -29.52
N LYS A 417 6.93 5.30 -29.71
CA LYS A 417 6.87 6.77 -29.65
C LYS A 417 5.66 7.17 -28.81
N MET A 418 5.87 8.04 -27.83
CA MET A 418 4.85 8.38 -26.84
C MET A 418 4.42 9.85 -26.87
N GLY A 419 5.19 10.75 -27.51
CA GLY A 419 4.94 12.20 -27.49
C GLY A 419 3.50 12.60 -27.84
N GLU A 420 2.95 12.07 -28.93
CA GLU A 420 1.57 12.37 -29.38
C GLU A 420 0.49 11.65 -28.56
N ALA A 421 0.85 10.61 -27.80
CA ALA A 421 -0.09 9.79 -27.05
C ALA A 421 -0.35 10.29 -25.61
N LEU A 422 0.42 11.29 -25.15
CA LEU A 422 0.27 11.84 -23.80
C LEU A 422 -0.97 12.75 -23.70
N GLU A 423 -1.94 12.36 -22.88
CA GLU A 423 -3.09 13.21 -22.51
C GLU A 423 -2.93 13.85 -21.13
N LEU A 424 -2.06 13.26 -20.30
CA LEU A 424 -1.67 13.72 -18.98
C LEU A 424 -0.17 13.97 -18.95
N TYR A 425 0.26 14.95 -18.15
CA TYR A 425 1.67 15.16 -17.86
C TYR A 425 2.15 14.11 -16.85
N PRO A 426 2.98 13.12 -17.25
CA PRO A 426 3.26 11.92 -16.46
C PRO A 426 4.45 12.09 -15.48
N PHE A 427 4.95 13.32 -15.33
CA PHE A 427 6.17 13.65 -14.60
C PHE A 427 5.89 14.56 -13.41
N VAL A 428 6.86 14.64 -12.50
CA VAL A 428 6.76 15.50 -11.32
C VAL A 428 6.65 16.97 -11.74
N LYS A 429 5.54 17.61 -11.36
CA LYS A 429 5.31 19.04 -11.63
C LYS A 429 6.12 19.91 -10.67
N LYS A 430 6.86 20.87 -11.21
CA LYS A 430 7.61 21.86 -10.41
C LYS A 430 6.74 23.09 -10.15
N ASN A 431 6.07 23.09 -8.99
CA ASN A 431 5.25 24.22 -8.54
C ASN A 431 5.90 24.89 -7.31
N PRO A 432 6.70 25.96 -7.49
CA PRO A 432 7.32 26.64 -6.36
C PRO A 432 6.26 27.29 -5.48
N ARG A 433 6.23 26.88 -4.20
CA ARG A 433 5.34 27.46 -3.19
C ARG A 433 6.01 27.41 -1.83
N LYS A 434 5.58 28.29 -0.91
CA LYS A 434 6.03 28.25 0.48
C LYS A 434 5.36 27.06 1.19
N THR A 435 6.17 26.26 1.86
CA THR A 435 5.70 25.12 2.65
C THR A 435 6.29 25.18 4.06
N LEU A 436 5.57 24.61 5.03
CA LEU A 436 6.06 24.45 6.40
C LEU A 436 7.14 23.38 6.49
N ILE A 437 7.00 22.32 5.70
CA ILE A 437 8.00 21.25 5.57
C ILE A 437 8.28 20.97 4.09
N THR A 438 9.42 20.35 3.80
CA THR A 438 9.67 19.77 2.48
C THR A 438 8.63 18.67 2.21
N PRO A 439 7.85 18.76 1.12
CA PRO A 439 6.89 17.72 0.77
C PRO A 439 7.59 16.40 0.41
N ILE A 440 6.96 15.29 0.73
CA ILE A 440 7.30 13.96 0.20
C ILE A 440 6.67 13.86 -1.19
N ILE A 441 7.51 13.69 -2.21
CA ILE A 441 7.09 13.73 -3.62
C ILE A 441 7.17 12.33 -4.21
N GLU A 442 6.05 11.85 -4.75
CA GLU A 442 5.99 10.63 -5.56
C GLU A 442 6.76 10.83 -6.86
N LYS A 443 7.64 9.88 -7.22
CA LYS A 443 8.43 9.94 -8.46
C LYS A 443 8.60 8.54 -9.03
N ARG A 444 8.40 8.37 -10.34
CA ARG A 444 8.58 7.07 -11.01
C ARG A 444 10.06 6.82 -11.30
N LEU A 445 10.47 5.55 -11.23
CA LEU A 445 11.85 5.14 -11.50
C LEU A 445 12.28 5.43 -12.94
N ALA A 446 11.36 5.25 -13.90
CA ALA A 446 11.63 5.45 -15.31
C ALA A 446 11.58 6.93 -15.75
N GLU A 447 11.20 7.86 -14.87
CA GLU A 447 10.90 9.24 -15.24
C GLU A 447 12.03 9.96 -15.97
N GLU A 448 13.26 9.90 -15.46
CA GLU A 448 14.40 10.60 -16.08
C GLU A 448 14.77 10.00 -17.45
N LEU A 449 14.73 8.67 -17.55
CA LEU A 449 14.94 7.96 -18.82
C LEU A 449 13.86 8.33 -19.85
N GLU A 450 12.61 8.41 -19.43
CA GLU A 450 11.47 8.75 -20.27
C GLU A 450 11.49 10.22 -20.72
N GLN A 451 11.86 11.15 -19.84
CA GLN A 451 12.06 12.56 -20.20
C GLN A 451 13.15 12.72 -21.27
N ASN A 452 14.27 12.02 -21.09
CA ASN A 452 15.33 12.01 -22.09
C ASN A 452 14.87 11.38 -23.40
N ARG A 453 14.08 10.30 -23.37
CA ARG A 453 13.60 9.68 -24.61
C ARG A 453 12.62 10.59 -25.37
N LEU A 454 11.66 11.19 -24.67
CA LEU A 454 10.69 12.11 -25.26
C LEU A 454 11.32 13.35 -25.88
N SER A 455 12.45 13.85 -25.36
CA SER A 455 13.12 15.02 -25.93
C SER A 455 13.82 14.75 -27.27
N HIS A 456 13.95 13.47 -27.66
CA HIS A 456 14.50 13.02 -28.93
C HIS A 456 13.43 12.42 -29.87
N GLU A 457 12.15 12.52 -29.51
CA GLU A 457 11.02 12.21 -30.40
C GLU A 457 10.61 13.46 -31.17
#